data_AF-A0A4S1G1S8-F1
#
_entry.id   AF-A0A4S1G1S8-F1
#
_cell.length_a   1.000
_cell.length_b   1.000
_cell.length_c   1.000
_cell.angle_alpha   90.00
_cell.angle_beta   90.00
_cell.angle_gamma   90.00
#
_symmetry.space_group_name_H-M   'P 1'
#
loop_
_entity.id
_entity.type
_entity.pdbx_description
1 polymer ?
#
loop_
_entity_poly.entity_id
_entity_poly.type
_entity_poly.pdbx_seq_one_letter_code
_entity_poly.pdbx_strand_id
1 'polypeptide(L)' 'MATARAKVKTRNPAAMFRPLVTPEGVDLRVKLADAGTRASGFLLDVVIIVVAAVVVSLVALFGLGG' A
#
# COMPACT_ATOMS: atom_id res chain seq x y z
N MET A 1 -39.69 12.34 4.91
CA MET A 1 -38.31 11.95 5.31
C MET A 1 -37.41 12.09 4.09
N ALA A 2 -36.63 13.17 4.01
CA ALA A 2 -35.72 13.41 2.88
C ALA A 2 -34.36 12.77 3.17
N THR A 3 -33.95 11.81 2.35
CA THR A 3 -32.64 11.15 2.42
C THR A 3 -31.57 12.01 1.76
N ALA A 4 -30.64 12.54 2.56
CA ALA A 4 -29.49 13.28 2.06
C ALA A 4 -28.55 12.34 1.28
N ARG A 5 -28.53 12.47 -0.05
CA ARG A 5 -27.53 11.83 -0.92
C ARG A 5 -26.16 12.46 -0.61
N ALA A 6 -25.28 11.72 0.05
CA ALA A 6 -23.91 12.14 0.28
C ALA A 6 -23.19 12.34 -1.07
N LYS A 7 -22.75 13.58 -1.33
CA LYS A 7 -22.00 13.94 -2.54
C LYS A 7 -20.60 13.35 -2.43
N VAL A 8 -20.29 12.35 -3.27
CA VAL A 8 -18.94 11.78 -3.39
C VAL A 8 -17.96 12.91 -3.71
N LYS A 9 -17.05 13.21 -2.79
CA LYS A 9 -16.00 14.21 -2.99
C LYS A 9 -14.96 13.59 -3.92
N THR A 10 -14.97 14.01 -5.20
CA THR A 10 -13.96 13.65 -6.18
C THR A 10 -12.59 14.11 -5.67
N ARG A 11 -11.69 13.16 -5.38
CA ARG A 11 -10.30 13.48 -5.00
C ARG A 11 -9.63 14.08 -6.24
N ASN A 12 -9.05 15.27 -6.10
CA ASN A 12 -8.39 15.96 -7.20
C ASN A 12 -7.14 15.15 -7.64
N PRO A 13 -7.08 14.59 -8.86
CA PRO A 13 -5.93 13.83 -9.34
C PRO A 13 -4.65 14.67 -9.46
N ALA A 14 -4.75 16.01 -9.46
CA ALA A 14 -3.60 16.91 -9.42
C ALA A 14 -2.80 16.87 -8.10
N ALA A 15 -3.32 16.22 -7.05
CA ALA A 15 -2.64 16.08 -5.75
C ALA A 15 -1.52 15.02 -5.73
N MET A 16 -1.27 14.32 -6.85
CA MET A 16 -0.22 13.27 -6.93
C MET A 16 1.19 13.81 -7.15
N PHE A 17 1.39 15.06 -7.55
CA PHE A 17 2.73 15.62 -7.72
C PHE A 17 3.05 16.55 -6.57
N ARG A 18 4.12 16.26 -5.84
CA ARG A 18 4.60 17.11 -4.75
C ARG A 18 5.97 17.69 -5.15
N PRO A 19 6.15 19.02 -5.10
CA PRO A 19 7.47 19.61 -5.23
C PRO A 19 8.31 19.25 -4.00
N LEU A 20 9.53 18.80 -4.24
CA LEU A 20 10.50 18.40 -3.23
C LEU A 20 11.81 19.05 -3.59
N VAL A 21 12.02 20.22 -3.01
CA VAL A 21 13.24 21.01 -3.23
C VAL A 21 14.33 20.41 -2.35
N THR A 22 15.39 19.93 -2.98
CA THR A 22 16.58 19.47 -2.26
C THR A 22 17.32 20.68 -1.66
N PRO A 23 18.21 20.48 -0.68
CA PRO A 23 19.02 21.56 -0.13
C PRO A 23 19.83 22.33 -1.19
N GLU A 24 20.16 21.66 -2.29
CA GLU A 24 20.85 22.21 -3.46
C GLU A 24 19.95 23.09 -4.36
N GLY A 25 18.67 23.28 -3.99
CA GLY A 25 17.71 24.07 -4.75
C GLY A 25 17.08 23.34 -5.95
N VAL A 26 17.34 22.03 -6.11
CA VAL A 26 16.79 21.24 -7.22
C VAL A 26 15.39 20.73 -6.87
N ASP A 27 14.37 21.06 -7.68
CA ASP A 27 13.01 20.54 -7.49
C ASP A 27 12.86 19.14 -8.08
N LEU A 28 12.77 18.16 -7.20
CA LEU A 28 12.37 16.81 -7.53
C LEU A 28 10.85 16.75 -7.50
N ARG A 29 10.22 16.93 -8.66
CA ARG A 29 8.78 16.67 -8.80
C ARG A 29 8.50 15.19 -8.67
N VAL A 30 8.15 14.75 -7.47
CA VAL A 30 7.84 13.33 -7.21
C VAL A 30 6.38 13.05 -7.46
N LYS A 31 6.14 11.97 -8.19
CA LYS A 31 4.83 11.38 -8.40
C LYS A 31 4.53 10.42 -7.27
N LEU A 32 3.54 10.75 -6.44
CA LEU A 32 3.00 9.85 -5.44
C LEU A 32 2.36 8.64 -6.12
N ALA A 33 2.66 7.45 -5.59
CA ALA A 33 2.01 6.22 -6.00
C ALA A 33 0.51 6.30 -5.75
N ASP A 34 -0.27 5.81 -6.71
CA ASP A 34 -1.73 5.75 -6.66
C ASP A 34 -2.20 4.90 -5.45
N ALA A 35 -3.42 5.14 -4.99
CA ALA A 35 -4.02 4.38 -3.91
C ALA A 35 -4.03 2.87 -4.19
N GLY A 36 -4.24 2.47 -5.45
CA GLY A 36 -4.19 1.07 -5.87
C GLY A 36 -2.79 0.46 -5.73
N THR A 37 -1.74 1.18 -6.13
CA THR A 37 -0.35 0.70 -6.02
C THR A 37 0.08 0.48 -4.57
N ARG A 38 -0.36 1.35 -3.66
CA ARG A 38 -0.10 1.19 -2.22
C ARG A 38 -0.87 0.00 -1.65
N ALA A 39 -2.14 -0.16 -2.04
CA ALA A 39 -2.98 -1.28 -1.61
C ALA A 39 -2.44 -2.62 -2.11
N SER A 40 -1.95 -2.70 -3.35
CA SER A 40 -1.33 -3.92 -3.89
C SER A 40 -0.03 -4.26 -3.18
N GLY A 41 0.80 -3.27 -2.85
CA GLY A 41 2.03 -3.49 -2.06
C GLY A 41 1.70 -4.12 -0.70
N PHE A 42 0.76 -3.52 0.04
CA PHE A 42 0.31 -4.06 1.32
C PHE A 42 -0.28 -5.47 1.20
N LEU A 43 -1.09 -5.74 0.17
CA LEU A 43 -1.65 -7.08 -0.05
C LEU A 43 -0.57 -8.13 -0.32
N LEU A 44 0.46 -7.78 -1.10
CA LEU A 44 1.58 -8.70 -1.35
C LEU A 44 2.32 -9.03 -0.06
N ASP A 45 2.60 -8.03 0.78
CA ASP A 45 3.25 -8.25 2.08
C ASP A 45 2.42 -9.21 2.95
N VAL A 46 1.10 -9.02 3.01
CA VAL A 46 0.17 -9.88 3.76
C VAL A 46 0.15 -11.31 3.21
N VAL A 47 0.10 -11.48 1.90
CA VAL A 47 0.10 -12.82 1.29
C VAL A 47 1.41 -13.55 1.58
N ILE A 48 2.54 -12.86 1.39
CA ILE A 48 3.86 -13.44 1.60
C ILE A 48 4.03 -13.85 3.07
N ILE A 49 3.66 -12.99 4.02
CA ILE A 49 3.83 -13.30 5.44
C ILE A 49 2.93 -14.44 5.90
N VAL A 50 1.70 -14.54 5.39
CA VAL A 50 0.79 -15.66 5.71
C VAL A 50 1.33 -16.97 5.15
N VAL A 51 1.77 -16.97 3.88
CA VAL A 51 2.36 -18.18 3.26
C VAL A 51 3.61 -18.61 4.00
N ALA A 52 4.51 -17.67 4.31
CA ALA A 52 5.73 -17.95 5.06
C ALA A 52 5.41 -18.51 6.45
N ALA A 53 4.45 -17.92 7.18
CA ALA A 53 4.03 -18.40 8.49
C ALA A 53 3.49 -19.83 8.42
N VAL A 54 2.67 -20.17 7.41
CA VAL A 54 2.17 -21.53 7.21
C VAL A 54 3.31 -22.51 6.93
N VAL A 55 4.19 -22.18 5.97
CA VAL A 55 5.33 -23.06 5.61
C VAL A 55 6.24 -23.31 6.80
N VAL A 56 6.63 -22.25 7.51
CA VAL A 56 7.49 -22.36 8.69
C VAL A 56 6.79 -23.18 9.79
N SER A 57 5.49 -22.98 10.00
CA SER A 57 4.72 -23.77 10.98
C SER A 57 4.70 -25.25 10.63
N LEU A 58 4.49 -25.59 9.35
CA LEU A 58 4.51 -26.98 8.88
C LEU A 58 5.89 -27.61 9.06
N VAL A 59 6.97 -26.89 8.71
CA VAL A 59 8.34 -27.37 8.91
C VAL A 59 8.65 -27.55 10.39
N ALA A 60 8.23 -26.62 11.25
CA ALA A 60 8.45 -26.71 12.69
C ALA A 60 7.72 -27.91 13.32
N LEU A 61 6.49 -28.19 12.89
CA LEU A 61 5.65 -29.26 13.44
C LEU A 61 6.02 -30.64 12.89
N PHE A 62 6.32 -30.75 11.60
CA PHE A 62 6.48 -32.04 10.92
C PHE A 62 7.90 -32.31 10.42
N GLY A 63 8.74 -31.29 10.26
CA GLY A 63 10.09 -31.42 9.71
C GLY A 63 11.20 -31.71 10.73
N LEU A 64 10.94 -31.54 12.03
CA LEU A 64 11.94 -31.73 13.10
C LEU A 64 11.88 -33.12 13.76
N GLY A 65 10.82 -33.90 13.53
CA GLY A 65 10.60 -35.21 14.18
C GLY A 65 10.50 -36.40 13.22
N GLY A 66 10.72 -36.18 11.92
CA GLY A 66 10.81 -37.23 10.88
C GLY A 66 12.25 -37.60 10.56
#